data_AF-A0A0Q9BXC9-F1
#
_entry.id   AF-A0A0Q9BXC9-F1
#
_cell.length_a   1.000
_cell.length_b   1.000
_cell.length_c   1.000
_cell.angle_alpha   90.00
_cell.angle_beta   90.00
_cell.angle_gamma   90.00
#
_symmetry.space_group_name_H-M   'P 1'
#
loop_
_entity.id
_entity.type
_entity.pdbx_description
1 polymer ?
#
loop_
_entity_poly.entity_id
_entity_poly.type
_entity_poly.pdbx_seq_one_letter_code
_entity_poly.pdbx_strand_id
1 'polypeptide(L)'
;MAWVVFVVVDVVVIGLMYVFWRAGKARLRMFEAWAARHGWRYEALDRELAKRWRGTPFGAGHDRKATEVLAGEYAGRPALSFTYVWTVGGGKSETTHTAHVVALFLPAVLPALELTPEGFGARLAKAFGGQDVQLESEDFNRAWRVETSDLRFAHQVLHPRLMHRLLEPDFARRNVRIEGDAILGWTGGRTVLDNVFPLMSRLAAVADAIPDHVWLDRGASPPRRQGDRPRSAPTWGTPAP
;
A
#
# COMPACT_ATOMS: atom_id res chain seq x y z
N MET A 1 39.94 -36.95 9.75
CA MET A 1 39.63 -35.63 10.36
C MET A 1 39.02 -34.67 9.35
N ALA A 2 39.68 -34.35 8.22
CA ALA A 2 39.14 -33.43 7.21
C ALA A 2 37.78 -33.85 6.61
N TRP A 3 37.58 -35.13 6.27
CA TRP A 3 36.31 -35.63 5.70
C TRP A 3 35.11 -35.52 6.66
N VAL A 4 35.33 -35.63 7.99
CA VAL A 4 34.26 -35.46 8.99
C VAL A 4 33.78 -34.02 9.01
N VAL A 5 34.70 -33.05 8.89
CA VAL A 5 34.35 -31.62 8.82
C VAL A 5 33.51 -31.33 7.57
N PHE A 6 33.87 -31.89 6.41
CA PHE A 6 33.08 -31.73 5.18
C PHE A 6 31.66 -32.32 5.33
N VAL A 7 31.53 -33.53 5.88
CA VAL A 7 30.22 -34.16 6.11
C VAL A 7 29.34 -33.34 7.06
N VAL A 8 29.93 -32.80 8.14
CA VAL A 8 29.18 -31.94 9.08
C VAL A 8 28.72 -30.66 8.40
N VAL A 9 29.58 -30.02 7.60
CA VAL A 9 29.23 -28.82 6.82
C VAL A 9 28.09 -29.13 5.84
N ASP A 10 28.17 -30.22 5.10
CA ASP A 10 27.12 -30.61 4.13
C ASP A 10 25.78 -30.86 4.81
N VAL A 11 25.76 -31.57 5.94
CA VAL A 11 24.53 -31.80 6.72
C VAL A 11 23.93 -30.49 7.23
N VAL A 12 24.77 -29.56 7.71
CA VAL A 12 24.32 -28.23 8.15
C VAL A 12 23.75 -27.43 6.97
N VAL A 13 24.42 -27.43 5.81
CA VAL A 13 23.97 -26.72 4.61
C VAL A 13 22.62 -27.29 4.12
N ILE A 14 22.51 -28.62 4.02
CA ILE A 14 21.27 -29.30 3.62
C ILE A 14 20.15 -29.01 4.63
N GLY A 15 20.46 -29.04 5.93
CA GLY A 15 19.52 -28.70 6.99
C GLY A 15 19.00 -27.27 6.87
N LEU A 16 19.89 -26.30 6.65
CA LEU A 16 19.52 -24.90 6.43
C LEU A 16 18.67 -24.75 5.16
N MET A 17 19.07 -25.36 4.04
CA MET A 17 18.29 -25.35 2.79
C MET A 17 16.88 -25.91 2.99
N TYR A 18 16.75 -27.02 3.72
CA TYR A 18 15.45 -27.62 4.03
C TYR A 18 14.57 -26.70 4.88
N VAL A 19 15.13 -26.04 5.89
CA VAL A 19 14.39 -25.07 6.73
C VAL A 19 13.90 -23.89 5.89
N PHE A 20 14.75 -23.30 5.05
CA PHE A 20 14.35 -22.19 4.16
C PHE A 20 13.27 -22.61 3.17
N TRP A 21 13.40 -23.81 2.57
CA TRP A 21 12.40 -24.35 1.66
C TRP A 21 11.04 -24.58 2.35
N ARG A 22 11.05 -25.17 3.55
CA ARG A 22 9.84 -25.41 4.35
C ARG A 22 9.17 -24.09 4.76
N ALA A 23 9.95 -23.11 5.19
CA ALA A 23 9.45 -21.78 5.53
C ALA A 23 8.81 -21.07 4.33
N GLY A 24 9.42 -21.16 3.15
CA GLY A 24 8.85 -20.64 1.90
C GLY A 24 7.51 -21.29 1.55
N LYS A 25 7.44 -22.63 1.64
CA LYS A 25 6.20 -23.39 1.37
C LYS A 25 5.11 -23.11 2.40
N ALA A 26 5.46 -22.92 3.67
CA ALA A 26 4.51 -22.53 4.71
C ALA A 26 3.96 -21.12 4.44
N ARG A 27 4.82 -20.17 4.06
CA ARG A 27 4.41 -18.80 3.72
C ARG A 27 3.47 -18.76 2.52
N LEU A 28 3.77 -19.50 1.46
CA LEU A 28 2.88 -19.66 0.30
C LEU A 28 1.47 -20.10 0.74
N ARG A 29 1.38 -21.18 1.50
CA ARG A 29 0.10 -21.72 2.00
C ARG A 29 -0.66 -20.72 2.87
N MET A 30 0.05 -19.93 3.69
CA MET A 30 -0.60 -18.89 4.50
C MET A 30 -1.27 -17.83 3.63
N PHE A 31 -0.62 -17.40 2.55
CA PHE A 31 -1.20 -16.42 1.62
C PHE A 31 -2.35 -17.02 0.80
N GLU A 32 -2.20 -18.24 0.29
CA GLU A 32 -3.29 -18.94 -0.41
C GLU A 32 -4.52 -19.11 0.48
N ALA A 33 -4.32 -19.56 1.74
CA ALA A 33 -5.41 -19.73 2.70
C ALA A 33 -6.06 -18.40 3.08
N TRP A 34 -5.26 -17.34 3.27
CA TRP A 34 -5.78 -16.00 3.54
C TRP A 34 -6.60 -15.48 2.36
N ALA A 35 -6.09 -15.66 1.13
CA ALA A 35 -6.78 -15.23 -0.08
C ALA A 35 -8.11 -15.96 -0.24
N ALA A 36 -8.12 -17.30 -0.14
CA ALA A 36 -9.33 -18.11 -0.19
C ALA A 36 -10.36 -17.71 0.88
N ARG A 37 -9.93 -17.46 2.12
CA ARG A 37 -10.82 -17.07 3.22
C ARG A 37 -11.53 -15.74 2.97
N HIS A 38 -10.88 -14.80 2.28
CA HIS A 38 -11.41 -13.45 2.06
C HIS A 38 -11.99 -13.24 0.66
N GLY A 39 -11.99 -14.26 -0.20
CA GLY A 39 -12.41 -14.12 -1.60
C GLY A 39 -11.43 -13.32 -2.46
N TRP A 40 -10.16 -13.29 -2.07
CA TRP A 40 -9.07 -12.66 -2.81
C TRP A 40 -8.32 -13.71 -3.63
N ARG A 41 -7.62 -13.26 -4.67
CA ARG A 41 -6.70 -14.06 -5.47
C ARG A 41 -5.28 -13.85 -5.01
N TYR A 42 -4.51 -14.93 -4.92
CA TYR A 42 -3.08 -14.90 -4.64
C TYR A 42 -2.27 -15.16 -5.91
N GLU A 43 -1.18 -14.44 -6.08
CA GLU A 43 -0.18 -14.64 -7.13
C GLU A 43 1.22 -14.44 -6.52
N ALA A 44 2.12 -15.39 -6.79
CA ALA A 44 3.43 -15.41 -6.12
C ALA A 44 4.34 -14.26 -6.58
N LEU A 45 4.27 -13.87 -7.85
CA LEU A 45 5.14 -12.89 -8.48
C LEU A 45 4.44 -12.21 -9.65
N ASP A 46 4.49 -10.87 -9.67
CA ASP A 46 4.12 -10.04 -10.82
C ASP A 46 5.25 -9.01 -11.06
N ARG A 47 5.91 -9.10 -12.22
CA ARG A 47 7.00 -8.18 -12.60
C ARG A 47 6.50 -6.90 -13.26
N GLU A 48 5.32 -6.92 -13.86
CA GLU A 48 4.76 -5.74 -14.53
C GLU A 48 4.12 -4.80 -13.50
N LEU A 49 3.52 -5.35 -12.44
CA LEU A 49 3.01 -4.55 -11.32
C LEU A 49 4.10 -3.67 -10.68
N ALA A 50 5.34 -4.17 -10.62
CA ALA A 50 6.48 -3.41 -10.10
C ALA A 50 6.86 -2.16 -10.92
N LYS A 51 6.35 -2.05 -12.15
CA LYS A 51 6.59 -0.92 -13.06
C LYS A 51 5.39 0.02 -13.19
N ARG A 52 4.25 -0.32 -12.57
CA ARG A 52 2.98 0.40 -12.73
C ARG A 52 3.07 1.85 -12.22
N TRP A 53 3.77 2.05 -11.10
CA TRP A 53 3.92 3.35 -10.45
C TRP A 53 5.38 3.77 -10.41
N ARG A 54 5.63 5.07 -10.32
CA ARG A 54 6.98 5.63 -10.49
C ARG A 54 7.59 6.27 -9.25
N GLY A 55 6.81 6.89 -8.37
CA GLY A 55 7.39 7.52 -7.18
C GLY A 55 7.41 6.59 -5.97
N THR A 56 7.74 7.11 -4.79
CA THR A 56 8.10 6.26 -3.62
C THR A 56 7.03 5.21 -3.30
N PRO A 57 7.41 3.95 -2.98
CA PRO A 57 8.77 3.39 -2.93
C PRO A 57 9.30 2.89 -4.29
N PHE A 58 8.56 3.12 -5.37
CA PHE A 58 8.91 2.70 -6.71
C PHE A 58 9.99 3.58 -7.35
N GLY A 59 10.42 3.23 -8.56
CA GLY A 59 11.36 4.05 -9.33
C GLY A 59 12.84 3.87 -8.94
N ALA A 60 13.15 3.59 -7.67
CA ALA A 60 14.52 3.39 -7.19
C ALA A 60 15.07 1.96 -7.47
N GLY A 61 16.39 1.86 -7.63
CA GLY A 61 17.12 0.60 -7.72
C GLY A 61 16.87 -0.20 -9.01
N HIS A 62 17.25 -1.49 -8.97
CA HIS A 62 17.06 -2.48 -10.04
C HIS A 62 16.46 -3.80 -9.48
N ASP A 63 16.32 -4.83 -10.33
CA ASP A 63 15.61 -6.11 -10.07
C ASP A 63 14.26 -5.94 -9.34
N ARG A 64 13.49 -4.95 -9.80
CA ARG A 64 12.20 -4.61 -9.20
C ARG A 64 11.17 -5.71 -9.45
N LYS A 65 10.47 -6.13 -8.41
CA LYS A 65 9.43 -7.16 -8.46
C LYS A 65 8.36 -6.94 -7.40
N ALA A 66 7.12 -7.30 -7.73
CA ALA A 66 6.04 -7.46 -6.76
C ALA A 66 5.89 -8.95 -6.47
N THR A 67 6.08 -9.35 -5.22
CA THR A 67 5.88 -10.72 -4.77
C THR A 67 4.72 -10.78 -3.80
N GLU A 68 4.16 -11.97 -3.61
CA GLU A 68 3.10 -12.19 -2.61
C GLU A 68 1.87 -11.31 -2.87
N VAL A 69 1.48 -11.23 -4.14
CA VAL A 69 0.43 -10.35 -4.62
C VAL A 69 -0.92 -10.95 -4.22
N LEU A 70 -1.69 -10.14 -3.49
CA LEU A 70 -3.06 -10.38 -3.11
C LEU A 70 -3.91 -9.38 -3.87
N ALA A 71 -4.87 -9.86 -4.66
CA ALA A 71 -5.78 -9.04 -5.44
C ALA A 71 -7.23 -9.36 -5.08
N GLY A 72 -8.05 -8.34 -4.86
CA GLY A 72 -9.45 -8.53 -4.52
C GLY A 72 -10.19 -7.22 -4.49
N GLU A 73 -11.22 -7.15 -3.67
CA GLU A 73 -12.00 -5.93 -3.46
C GLU A 73 -12.00 -5.53 -1.99
N TYR A 74 -11.95 -4.22 -1.75
CA TYR A 74 -12.10 -3.63 -0.43
C TYR A 74 -13.00 -2.39 -0.53
N ALA A 75 -14.01 -2.29 0.34
CA ALA A 75 -14.98 -1.19 0.33
C ALA A 75 -15.59 -0.89 -1.07
N GLY A 76 -15.85 -1.94 -1.86
CA GLY A 76 -16.43 -1.83 -3.20
C GLY A 76 -15.47 -1.31 -4.28
N ARG A 77 -14.17 -1.29 -4.00
CA ARG A 77 -13.11 -0.87 -4.94
C ARG A 77 -12.13 -2.03 -5.16
N PRO A 78 -11.62 -2.22 -6.38
CA PRO A 78 -10.51 -3.12 -6.60
C PRO A 78 -9.32 -2.73 -5.72
N ALA A 79 -8.62 -3.73 -5.18
CA ALA A 79 -7.54 -3.53 -4.24
C ALA A 79 -6.41 -4.54 -4.46
N LEU A 80 -5.19 -4.12 -4.12
CA LEU A 80 -3.98 -4.93 -4.14
C LEU A 80 -3.23 -4.84 -2.81
N SER A 81 -2.57 -5.93 -2.42
CA SER A 81 -1.51 -5.91 -1.43
C SER A 81 -0.35 -6.79 -1.89
N PHE A 82 0.87 -6.31 -1.79
CA PHE A 82 2.04 -7.05 -2.25
C PHE A 82 3.32 -6.60 -1.54
N THR A 83 4.33 -7.46 -1.56
CA THR A 83 5.69 -7.09 -1.19
C THR A 83 6.39 -6.54 -2.42
N TYR A 84 6.73 -5.25 -2.41
CA TYR A 84 7.63 -4.65 -3.38
C TYR A 84 9.07 -4.92 -2.96
N VAL A 85 9.88 -5.44 -3.89
CA VAL A 85 11.30 -5.75 -3.68
C VAL A 85 12.11 -5.01 -4.70
N TRP A 86 13.18 -4.35 -4.27
CA TRP A 86 14.14 -3.69 -5.15
C TRP A 86 15.54 -3.77 -4.57
N THR A 87 16.54 -3.65 -5.44
CA THR A 87 17.93 -3.74 -5.05
C THR A 87 18.66 -2.44 -5.35
N VAL A 88 19.47 -1.97 -4.41
CA VAL A 88 20.28 -0.75 -4.53
C VAL A 88 21.75 -1.12 -4.42
N GLY A 89 22.61 -0.37 -5.12
CA GLY A 89 24.05 -0.62 -5.20
C GLY A 89 24.42 -1.61 -6.30
N GLY A 90 25.66 -2.08 -6.27
CA GLY A 90 26.19 -3.05 -7.23
C GLY A 90 27.44 -3.74 -6.72
N GLY A 91 27.72 -4.95 -7.24
CA GLY A 91 28.87 -5.75 -6.83
C GLY A 91 28.82 -6.14 -5.35
N LYS A 92 29.88 -5.85 -4.59
CA LYS A 92 30.02 -6.27 -3.19
C LYS A 92 29.17 -5.46 -2.19
N SER A 93 28.50 -4.39 -2.64
CA SER A 93 27.68 -3.50 -1.80
C SER A 93 26.22 -3.47 -2.24
N GLU A 94 25.74 -4.60 -2.78
CA GLU A 94 24.36 -4.78 -3.18
C GLU A 94 23.46 -5.03 -1.95
N THR A 95 22.38 -4.26 -1.82
CA THR A 95 21.40 -4.41 -0.73
C THR A 95 19.99 -4.50 -1.29
N THR A 96 19.28 -5.58 -0.93
CA THR A 96 17.87 -5.76 -1.27
C THR A 96 16.98 -5.14 -0.20
N HIS A 97 16.08 -4.28 -0.63
CA HIS A 97 15.08 -3.63 0.20
C HIS A 97 13.69 -4.19 -0.09
N THR A 98 12.79 -4.08 0.89
CA THR A 98 11.40 -4.53 0.77
C THR A 98 10.44 -3.52 1.37
N ALA A 99 9.26 -3.40 0.76
CA ALA A 99 8.15 -2.63 1.28
C ALA A 99 6.83 -3.42 1.12
N HIS A 100 6.01 -3.44 2.17
CA HIS A 100 4.64 -3.92 2.11
C HIS A 100 3.81 -2.79 1.54
N VAL A 101 3.34 -2.98 0.32
CA VAL A 101 2.49 -2.02 -0.39
C VAL A 101 1.05 -2.49 -0.36
N VAL A 102 0.16 -1.53 -0.20
CA VAL A 102 -1.27 -1.66 -0.42
C VAL A 102 -1.72 -0.61 -1.43
N ALA A 103 -2.67 -0.96 -2.29
CA ALA A 103 -3.25 -0.06 -3.26
C ALA A 103 -4.76 -0.25 -3.33
N LEU A 104 -5.49 0.86 -3.41
CA LEU A 104 -6.92 0.90 -3.63
C LEU A 104 -7.20 1.70 -4.90
N PHE A 105 -7.92 1.10 -5.84
CA PHE A 105 -8.19 1.76 -7.12
C PHE A 105 -9.33 2.77 -6.99
N LEU A 106 -9.14 3.92 -7.62
CA LEU A 106 -10.01 5.08 -7.60
C LEU A 106 -10.87 5.11 -8.87
N PRO A 107 -12.08 5.72 -8.83
CA PRO A 107 -12.97 5.79 -9.98
C PRO A 107 -12.50 6.78 -11.08
N ALA A 108 -11.43 7.54 -10.83
CA ALA A 108 -10.85 8.50 -11.76
C ALA A 108 -9.34 8.58 -11.61
N VAL A 109 -8.69 9.06 -12.67
CA VAL A 109 -7.28 9.46 -12.64
C VAL A 109 -7.14 10.80 -11.91
N LEU A 110 -6.33 10.82 -10.85
CA LEU A 110 -6.05 12.02 -10.06
C LEU A 110 -4.59 12.49 -10.26
N PRO A 111 -4.31 13.80 -10.09
CA PRO A 111 -2.95 14.32 -10.03
C PRO A 111 -2.14 13.65 -8.91
N ALA A 112 -0.81 13.63 -9.08
CA ALA A 112 0.07 13.00 -8.11
C ALA A 112 0.12 13.83 -6.82
N LEU A 113 -0.08 13.15 -5.68
CA LEU A 113 0.01 13.73 -4.33
C LEU A 113 0.67 12.70 -3.41
N GLU A 114 1.75 13.06 -2.74
CA GLU A 114 2.45 12.21 -1.77
C GLU A 114 2.47 12.89 -0.40
N LEU A 115 2.09 12.12 0.62
CA LEU A 115 2.06 12.51 2.02
C LEU A 115 3.03 11.61 2.79
N THR A 116 4.08 12.22 3.34
CA THR A 116 5.13 11.52 4.10
C THR A 116 5.19 12.06 5.52
N PRO A 117 5.11 11.24 6.58
CA PRO A 117 5.26 11.71 7.95
C PRO A 117 6.64 12.31 8.20
N GLU A 118 6.70 13.46 8.86
CA GLU A 118 7.96 14.12 9.21
C GLU A 118 8.74 13.31 10.28
N GLY A 119 10.08 13.32 10.20
CA GLY A 119 10.96 12.62 11.14
C GLY A 119 11.11 11.11 10.94
N PHE A 120 10.35 10.47 10.02
CA PHE A 120 10.52 9.06 9.68
C PHE A 120 11.31 8.88 8.37
N GLY A 121 12.63 8.67 8.52
CA GLY A 121 13.51 8.24 7.44
C GLY A 121 14.12 9.39 6.65
N ALA A 122 15.40 9.63 6.90
CA ALA A 122 16.26 10.52 6.15
C ALA A 122 16.10 10.33 4.62
N ARG A 123 15.92 11.45 3.91
CA ARG A 123 16.11 11.55 2.45
C ARG A 123 15.37 10.50 1.63
N LEU A 124 14.03 10.47 1.69
CA LEU A 124 13.29 10.11 0.49
C LEU A 124 13.55 11.24 -0.52
N ALA A 125 14.46 10.96 -1.46
CA ALA A 125 14.76 11.83 -2.59
C ALA A 125 13.45 12.21 -3.26
N LYS A 126 13.29 13.48 -3.68
CA LYS A 126 12.15 13.98 -4.48
C LYS A 126 11.77 12.96 -5.55
N ALA A 127 10.81 12.08 -5.26
CA ALA A 127 10.70 10.83 -5.99
C ALA A 127 9.90 10.96 -7.28
N PHE A 128 9.28 12.13 -7.51
CA PHE A 128 8.42 12.31 -8.67
C PHE A 128 8.39 13.74 -9.25
N GLY A 129 9.41 14.57 -8.99
CA GLY A 129 9.47 15.93 -9.56
C GLY A 129 8.40 16.89 -9.04
N GLY A 130 7.64 16.48 -8.02
CA GLY A 130 6.68 17.34 -7.33
C GLY A 130 7.38 18.41 -6.49
N GLN A 131 6.66 19.50 -6.23
CA GLN A 131 7.12 20.55 -5.33
C GLN A 131 6.63 20.27 -3.91
N ASP A 132 7.48 20.59 -2.94
CA ASP A 132 7.10 20.57 -1.53
C ASP A 132 6.13 21.73 -1.28
N VAL A 133 4.97 21.43 -0.68
CA VAL A 133 3.92 22.41 -0.44
C VAL A 133 3.68 22.56 1.05
N GLN A 134 3.67 23.80 1.52
CA GLN A 134 3.27 24.16 2.87
C GLN A 134 1.80 24.58 2.85
N LEU A 135 0.98 23.94 3.70
CA LEU A 135 -0.42 24.29 3.87
C LEU A 135 -0.60 25.35 4.97
N GLU A 136 -1.83 25.81 5.20
CA GLU A 136 -2.12 26.82 6.23
C GLU A 136 -2.03 26.27 7.67
N SER A 137 -2.06 24.94 7.85
CA SER A 137 -1.99 24.31 9.16
C SER A 137 -0.54 24.01 9.55
N GLU A 138 0.00 24.79 10.49
CA GLU A 138 1.36 24.59 11.01
C GLU A 138 1.54 23.21 11.66
N ASP A 139 0.56 22.78 12.47
CA ASP A 139 0.57 21.45 13.10
C ASP A 139 0.65 20.32 12.08
N PHE A 140 -0.05 20.47 10.95
CA PHE A 140 0.01 19.51 9.86
C PHE A 140 1.36 19.53 9.16
N ASN A 141 1.87 20.71 8.83
CA ASN A 141 3.16 20.85 8.15
C ASN A 141 4.34 20.34 8.99
N ARG A 142 4.26 20.37 10.33
CA ARG A 142 5.25 19.77 11.25
C ARG A 142 5.16 18.25 11.39
N ALA A 143 4.04 17.67 10.96
CA ALA A 143 3.78 16.24 11.05
C ALA A 143 3.88 15.55 9.69
N TRP A 144 3.65 16.28 8.61
CA TRP A 144 3.51 15.76 7.26
C TRP A 144 4.20 16.66 6.24
N ARG A 145 4.93 16.02 5.36
CA ARG A 145 5.46 16.59 4.14
C ARG A 145 4.53 16.29 2.98
N VAL A 146 4.19 17.30 2.19
CA VAL A 146 3.29 17.20 1.02
C VAL A 146 4.08 17.47 -0.26
N GLU A 147 4.16 16.48 -1.15
CA GLU A 147 4.68 16.66 -2.50
C GLU A 147 3.55 16.50 -3.51
N THR A 148 3.41 17.42 -4.47
CA THR A 148 2.35 17.35 -5.50
C THR A 148 2.83 17.84 -6.86
N SER A 149 2.21 17.35 -7.93
CA SER A 149 2.33 17.91 -9.28
C SER A 149 1.32 19.04 -9.56
N ASP A 150 0.30 19.18 -8.72
CA ASP A 150 -0.79 20.15 -8.85
C ASP A 150 -1.14 20.74 -7.47
N LEU A 151 -0.79 22.01 -7.27
CA LEU A 151 -1.03 22.73 -6.02
C LEU A 151 -2.52 22.92 -5.75
N ARG A 152 -3.31 23.21 -6.79
CA ARG A 152 -4.77 23.41 -6.64
C ARG A 152 -5.43 22.13 -6.18
N PHE A 153 -5.03 20.99 -6.77
CA PHE A 153 -5.51 19.68 -6.33
C PHE A 153 -5.15 19.37 -4.87
N ALA A 154 -3.93 19.68 -4.44
CA ALA A 154 -3.53 19.50 -3.05
C ALA A 154 -4.43 20.29 -2.08
N HIS A 155 -4.73 21.56 -2.38
CA HIS A 155 -5.64 22.36 -1.55
C HIS A 155 -7.09 21.86 -1.56
N GLN A 156 -7.57 21.33 -2.69
CA GLN A 156 -8.92 20.75 -2.77
C GLN A 156 -9.05 19.49 -1.91
N VAL A 157 -8.04 18.61 -1.93
CA VAL A 157 -8.07 17.33 -1.20
C VAL A 157 -7.72 17.53 0.28
N LEU A 158 -6.66 18.27 0.59
CA LEU A 158 -6.14 18.47 1.94
C LEU A 158 -6.90 19.59 2.67
N HIS A 159 -8.23 19.49 2.68
CA HIS A 159 -9.08 20.37 3.46
C HIS A 159 -8.95 20.09 4.98
N PRO A 160 -9.38 21.01 5.87
CA PRO A 160 -9.18 20.90 7.32
C PRO A 160 -9.58 19.57 7.95
N ARG A 161 -10.69 18.96 7.49
CA ARG A 161 -11.17 17.67 8.03
C ARG A 161 -10.23 16.51 7.72
N LEU A 162 -9.66 16.48 6.51
CA LEU A 162 -8.71 15.43 6.11
C LEU A 162 -7.36 15.64 6.80
N MET A 163 -6.89 16.89 6.90
CA MET A 163 -5.68 17.20 7.66
C MET A 163 -5.80 16.72 9.10
N HIS A 164 -6.92 17.01 9.77
CA HIS A 164 -7.16 16.52 11.14
C HIS A 164 -7.19 14.98 11.21
N ARG A 165 -7.84 14.31 10.25
CA ARG A 165 -7.89 12.85 10.19
C ARG A 165 -6.51 12.22 10.03
N LEU A 166 -5.63 12.84 9.23
CA LEU A 166 -4.25 12.41 9.00
C LEU A 166 -3.33 12.62 10.21
N LEU A 167 -3.72 13.48 11.16
CA LEU A 167 -3.00 13.67 12.42
C LEU A 167 -3.35 12.60 13.47
N GLU A 168 -4.33 11.73 13.21
CA GLU A 168 -4.69 10.66 14.13
C GLU A 168 -3.57 9.60 14.25
N PRO A 169 -3.41 8.95 15.42
CA PRO A 169 -2.30 8.03 15.68
C PRO A 169 -2.22 6.82 14.74
N ASP A 170 -3.34 6.43 14.12
CA ASP A 170 -3.38 5.31 13.20
C ASP A 170 -2.70 5.61 11.85
N PHE A 171 -2.55 6.89 11.48
CA PHE A 171 -1.77 7.34 10.31
C PHE A 171 -0.30 7.61 10.63
N ALA A 172 0.09 7.68 11.90
CA ALA A 172 1.47 7.94 12.29
C ALA A 172 2.44 6.92 11.66
N ARG A 173 3.48 7.42 10.97
CA ARG A 173 4.53 6.62 10.31
C ARG A 173 4.05 5.77 9.12
N ARG A 174 3.02 6.23 8.41
CA ARG A 174 2.52 5.58 7.19
C ARG A 174 2.50 6.59 6.05
N ASN A 175 3.14 6.23 4.95
CA ASN A 175 3.12 7.08 3.76
C ASN A 175 1.83 6.83 2.99
N VAL A 176 1.30 7.88 2.38
CA VAL A 176 0.11 7.81 1.51
C VAL A 176 0.45 8.52 0.20
N ARG A 177 0.05 7.93 -0.91
CA ARG A 177 0.28 8.50 -2.24
C ARG A 177 -0.95 8.32 -3.12
N ILE A 178 -1.29 9.34 -3.89
CA ILE A 178 -2.20 9.25 -5.02
C ILE A 178 -1.33 9.30 -6.28
N GLU A 179 -1.47 8.31 -7.16
CA GLU A 179 -0.82 8.31 -8.47
C GLU A 179 -1.74 7.65 -9.49
N GLY A 180 -2.18 8.45 -10.46
CA GLY A 180 -3.07 7.97 -11.50
C GLY A 180 -4.42 7.56 -10.94
N ASP A 181 -4.80 6.30 -11.20
CA ASP A 181 -6.06 5.69 -10.78
C ASP A 181 -5.98 4.96 -9.43
N ALA A 182 -4.94 5.19 -8.63
CA ALA A 182 -4.74 4.49 -7.36
C ALA A 182 -4.35 5.43 -6.22
N ILE A 183 -4.85 5.10 -5.03
CA ILE A 183 -4.26 5.54 -3.77
C ILE A 183 -3.47 4.38 -3.17
N LEU A 184 -2.25 4.67 -2.71
CA LEU A 184 -1.27 3.72 -2.24
C LEU A 184 -0.84 4.05 -0.82
N GLY A 185 -0.48 3.03 -0.07
CA GLY A 185 0.17 3.14 1.23
C GLY A 185 1.22 2.07 1.39
N TRP A 186 2.30 2.37 2.12
CA TRP A 186 3.35 1.39 2.31
C TRP A 186 4.06 1.50 3.66
N THR A 187 4.66 0.37 4.05
CA THR A 187 5.54 0.25 5.22
C THR A 187 6.79 -0.53 4.85
N GLY A 188 7.91 -0.30 5.54
CA GLY A 188 9.10 -1.12 5.35
C GLY A 188 8.85 -2.60 5.71
N GLY A 189 9.52 -3.50 4.99
CA GLY A 189 9.45 -4.95 5.22
C GLY A 189 8.57 -5.68 4.21
N ARG A 190 8.32 -6.97 4.47
CA ARG A 190 7.45 -7.82 3.64
C ARG A 190 5.99 -7.70 4.08
N THR A 191 5.08 -8.14 3.22
CA THR A 191 3.65 -8.24 3.50
C THR A 191 3.38 -9.01 4.78
N VAL A 192 2.66 -8.34 5.68
CA VAL A 192 2.07 -8.89 6.90
C VAL A 192 0.57 -8.98 6.69
N LEU A 193 0.03 -10.21 6.64
CA LEU A 193 -1.37 -10.47 6.31
C LEU A 193 -2.36 -9.73 7.24
N ASP A 194 -2.04 -9.65 8.53
CA ASP A 194 -2.87 -8.96 9.52
C ASP A 194 -2.95 -7.44 9.29
N ASN A 195 -1.97 -6.87 8.57
CA ASN A 195 -1.94 -5.45 8.25
C ASN A 195 -2.64 -5.10 6.94
N VAL A 196 -3.04 -6.09 6.11
CA VAL A 196 -3.64 -5.84 4.79
C VAL A 196 -4.89 -4.96 4.92
N PHE A 197 -5.90 -5.41 5.67
CA PHE A 197 -7.13 -4.63 5.84
C PHE A 197 -6.99 -3.37 6.68
N PRO A 198 -6.21 -3.33 7.78
CA PRO A 198 -5.95 -2.08 8.50
C PRO A 198 -5.25 -1.01 7.65
N LEU A 199 -4.38 -1.39 6.72
CA LEU A 199 -3.80 -0.44 5.78
C LEU A 199 -4.84 -0.02 4.73
N MET A 200 -5.65 -0.95 4.23
CA MET A 200 -6.70 -0.66 3.25
C MET A 200 -7.81 0.24 3.80
N SER A 201 -8.20 0.07 5.06
CA SER A 201 -9.21 0.90 5.72
C SER A 201 -8.78 2.36 5.80
N ARG A 202 -7.49 2.62 6.05
CA ARG A 202 -6.91 3.97 6.06
C ARG A 202 -6.95 4.59 4.67
N LEU A 203 -6.55 3.85 3.64
CA LEU A 203 -6.63 4.32 2.25
C LEU A 203 -8.07 4.62 1.84
N ALA A 204 -9.01 3.77 2.23
CA ALA A 204 -10.43 3.99 2.01
C ALA A 204 -10.93 5.25 2.75
N ALA A 205 -10.50 5.49 3.98
CA ALA A 205 -10.86 6.69 4.73
C ALA A 205 -10.35 7.97 4.05
N VAL A 206 -9.12 7.96 3.50
CA VAL A 206 -8.60 9.09 2.71
C VAL A 206 -9.41 9.25 1.42
N ALA A 207 -9.66 8.16 0.69
CA ALA A 207 -10.42 8.20 -0.56
C ALA A 207 -11.87 8.67 -0.37
N ASP A 208 -12.52 8.28 0.73
CA ASP A 208 -13.88 8.68 1.10
C ASP A 208 -13.96 10.16 1.56
N ALA A 209 -12.84 10.70 2.04
CA ALA A 209 -12.71 12.09 2.46
C ALA A 209 -12.41 13.05 1.29
N ILE A 210 -12.08 12.54 0.10
CA ILE A 210 -11.91 13.39 -1.10
C ILE A 210 -13.26 14.03 -1.46
N PRO A 211 -13.34 15.38 -1.55
CA PRO A 211 -14.60 16.05 -1.82
C PRO A 211 -15.24 15.66 -3.15
N ASP A 212 -16.57 15.62 -3.18
CA ASP A 212 -17.34 15.14 -4.35
C ASP A 212 -17.03 15.91 -5.64
N HIS A 213 -16.79 17.22 -5.54
CA HIS A 213 -16.44 18.05 -6.69
C HIS A 213 -15.13 17.61 -7.38
N VAL A 214 -14.16 17.05 -6.64
CA VAL A 214 -12.90 16.56 -7.21
C VAL A 214 -13.14 15.40 -8.18
N TRP A 215 -14.13 14.55 -7.89
CA TRP A 215 -14.54 13.43 -8.75
C TRP A 215 -15.37 13.93 -9.94
N LEU A 216 -16.32 14.81 -9.69
CA LEU A 216 -17.23 15.36 -10.71
C LEU A 216 -16.47 16.17 -11.77
N ASP A 217 -15.49 16.98 -11.35
CA ASP A 217 -14.60 17.75 -12.25
C ASP A 217 -13.82 16.84 -13.23
N ARG A 218 -13.75 15.53 -12.93
CA ARG A 218 -13.05 14.50 -13.73
C ARG A 218 -14.01 13.53 -14.40
N GLY A 219 -15.31 13.83 -14.42
CA GLY A 219 -16.34 13.00 -15.05
C GLY A 219 -16.61 11.67 -14.35
N ALA A 220 -16.17 11.51 -13.10
CA ALA A 220 -16.41 10.32 -12.31
C ALA A 220 -17.48 10.55 -11.25
N SER A 221 -18.27 9.51 -10.96
CA SER A 221 -19.17 9.52 -9.82
C SER A 221 -18.38 9.38 -8.52
N PRO A 222 -18.69 10.17 -7.48
CA PRO A 222 -18.11 9.96 -6.17
C PRO A 222 -18.31 8.51 -5.71
N PRO A 223 -17.28 7.88 -5.13
CA PRO A 223 -17.43 6.52 -4.62
C PRO A 223 -18.45 6.50 -3.47
N ARG A 224 -19.29 5.45 -3.43
CA ARG A 224 -20.30 5.30 -2.37
C ARG A 224 -19.60 5.14 -1.02
N ARG A 225 -19.91 6.02 -0.05
CA ARG A 225 -19.28 6.00 1.28
C ARG A 225 -19.81 4.81 2.08
N GLN A 226 -19.00 4.25 2.97
CA GLN A 226 -19.33 3.02 3.73
C GLN A 226 -20.58 3.14 4.65
N GLY A 227 -21.18 4.33 4.79
CA GLY A 227 -22.43 4.57 5.52
C GLY A 227 -23.69 4.75 4.66
N ASP A 228 -23.58 4.83 3.33
CA ASP A 228 -24.72 5.10 2.42
C ASP A 228 -25.52 3.85 2.04
N ARG A 229 -25.23 2.68 2.65
CA ARG A 229 -26.15 1.54 2.50
C ARG A 229 -27.47 1.92 3.17
N PRO A 230 -28.62 1.89 2.48
CA PRO A 230 -29.89 1.91 3.20
C PRO A 230 -29.84 0.75 4.19
N ARG A 231 -30.06 1.05 5.49
CA ARG A 231 -30.37 0.01 6.46
C ARG A 231 -31.55 -0.73 5.85
N SER A 232 -31.35 -1.98 5.44
CA SER A 232 -32.43 -2.83 4.96
C SER A 232 -33.58 -2.69 5.93
N ALA A 233 -34.70 -2.12 5.47
CA ALA A 233 -35.90 -2.01 6.28
C ALA A 233 -36.26 -3.43 6.77
N PRO A 234 -36.70 -3.62 8.02
CA PRO A 234 -37.23 -4.90 8.44
C PRO A 234 -38.37 -5.25 7.48
N THR A 235 -38.20 -6.32 6.71
CA THR A 235 -39.29 -6.96 5.98
C THR A 235 -40.27 -7.48 7.02
N TRP A 236 -41.24 -6.66 7.39
CA TRP A 236 -42.44 -7.13 8.08
C TRP A 236 -43.18 -8.03 7.10
N GLY A 237 -42.96 -9.33 7.23
CA GLY A 237 -43.76 -10.33 6.53
C GLY A 237 -45.21 -10.19 6.97
N THR A 238 -46.09 -9.88 6.02
CA THR A 238 -47.53 -10.05 6.20
C THR A 238 -47.82 -11.55 6.31
N PRO A 239 -48.65 -12.01 7.26
CA PRO A 239 -49.05 -13.41 7.28
C PRO A 239 -49.98 -13.69 6.09
N ALA A 240 -49.76 -14.82 5.43
CA ALA A 240 -50.61 -15.33 4.36
C ALA A 240 -52.01 -15.70 4.90
N PRO A 241 -53.06 -15.65 4.06
CA PRO A 241 -54.46 -15.88 4.46
C PRO A 241 -54.75 -17.31 4.93
#